data_AF-A0A522B6N0-F1
#
_entry.id   AF-A0A522B6N0-F1
#
_cell.length_a   1.000
_cell.length_b   1.000
_cell.length_c   1.000
_cell.angle_alpha   90.00
_cell.angle_beta   90.00
_cell.angle_gamma   90.00
#
_symmetry.space_group_name_H-M   'P 1'
#
loop_
_entity.id
_entity.type
_entity.pdbx_description
1 polymer ?
#
loop_
_entity_poly.entity_id
_entity_poly.type
_entity_poly.pdbx_seq_one_letter_code
_entity_poly.pdbx_strand_id
1 'polypeptide(L)'
;MALVLGGLHLWLRPRTGTDIAAQIARTSFAEAHPFTPVDLSWYAGVHPYGYSVLAPYVMAALGIGLTGWLAAVAGAALLGHLLRDAAHPRAGAVLGGIFSVADVVSGRTTFALGAVAALAALALLPRRALAGIAAVLSGLFSPVAAAFLGLAAAVLVLKRLPGGWTLGLAASLPVLALALLFPSGGIQPYEAASAPYAVVAGLVLAALTHSPLLRLGGLLYAVAAALLVLLSDPFGSNILRLGLLLAAPLVVATATEHWRLVAPVTAALILWQVQPPYADLRAQRPPSFVALNRALIDLEVKRVEVVPLRDHGEAAFVAPVVPLARGWSRQIDTARNPLFYEGGLDAREFGRWLAENGVDAVALGPSARADGGGQAERALLLIGSVNGLERAWSDDTWTVWRYLAAEPIAGAPTEVLDTDRTTVTVRSDRPVEVELKVRWSRWLSVEGPACVERDGAGTRLRFSAAGTAVVGSSLSLRPIGHC
;
A
#
# COMPACT_ATOMS: atom_id res chain seq x y z
N MET A 1 -9.04 27.60 -2.33
CA MET A 1 -9.42 26.49 -3.24
C MET A 1 -9.31 25.13 -2.55
N ALA A 2 -8.09 24.66 -2.20
CA ALA A 2 -7.89 23.37 -1.55
C ALA A 2 -8.76 23.17 -0.28
N LEU A 3 -8.91 24.22 0.53
CA LEU A 3 -9.80 24.20 1.71
C LEU A 3 -11.24 23.84 1.35
N VAL A 4 -11.80 24.50 0.32
CA VAL A 4 -13.19 24.31 -0.13
C VAL A 4 -13.38 22.95 -0.81
N LEU A 5 -12.51 22.61 -1.77
CA LEU A 5 -12.61 21.35 -2.51
C LEU A 5 -12.36 20.14 -1.59
N GLY A 6 -11.41 20.26 -0.67
CA GLY A 6 -11.13 19.23 0.31
C GLY A 6 -12.29 19.08 1.31
N GLY A 7 -12.93 20.18 1.73
CA GLY A 7 -14.13 20.13 2.57
C GLY A 7 -15.30 19.41 1.87
N LEU A 8 -15.49 19.69 0.57
CA LEU A 8 -16.48 19.00 -0.25
C LEU A 8 -16.16 17.49 -0.38
N HIS A 9 -14.88 17.14 -0.54
CA HIS A 9 -14.46 15.75 -0.57
C HIS A 9 -14.75 15.02 0.75
N LEU A 10 -14.49 15.64 1.91
CA LEU A 10 -14.82 15.03 3.21
C LEU A 10 -16.29 14.62 3.30
N TRP A 11 -17.17 15.41 2.70
CA TRP A 11 -18.60 15.16 2.68
C TRP A 11 -19.01 14.08 1.66
N LEU A 12 -18.37 14.05 0.49
CA LEU A 12 -18.74 13.17 -0.64
C LEU A 12 -17.94 11.87 -0.74
N ARG A 13 -16.92 11.68 0.11
CA ARG A 13 -15.95 10.58 -0.04
C ARG A 13 -16.64 9.21 -0.10
N PRO A 14 -16.24 8.34 -1.03
CA PRO A 14 -16.65 6.95 -0.97
C PRO A 14 -16.11 6.31 0.32
N ARG A 15 -16.87 5.34 0.85
CA ARG A 15 -16.49 4.61 2.07
C ARG A 15 -15.35 3.62 1.82
N THR A 16 -15.14 3.24 0.56
CA THR A 16 -14.18 2.22 0.10
C THR A 16 -13.53 2.66 -1.22
N GLY A 17 -12.43 2.02 -1.62
CA GLY A 17 -11.57 2.41 -2.75
C GLY A 17 -10.15 1.88 -2.53
N THR A 18 -9.39 1.62 -3.61
CA THR A 18 -8.14 0.84 -3.55
C THR A 18 -7.15 1.35 -2.50
N ASP A 19 -6.78 2.63 -2.51
CA ASP A 19 -5.85 3.19 -1.50
C ASP A 19 -6.55 3.55 -0.17
N ILE A 20 -7.85 3.89 -0.19
CA ILE A 20 -8.58 4.22 1.04
C ILE A 20 -8.82 2.99 1.92
N ALA A 21 -9.04 1.81 1.33
CA ALA A 21 -9.10 0.54 2.03
C ALA A 21 -7.77 0.24 2.75
N ALA A 22 -6.64 0.55 2.10
CA ALA A 22 -5.32 0.49 2.73
C ALA A 22 -5.25 1.41 3.95
N GLN A 23 -5.72 2.66 3.83
CA GLN A 23 -5.70 3.61 4.94
C GLN A 23 -6.56 3.10 6.10
N ILE A 24 -7.75 2.55 5.83
CA ILE A 24 -8.65 1.99 6.85
C ILE A 24 -7.99 0.81 7.56
N ALA A 25 -7.48 -0.16 6.81
CA ALA A 25 -6.91 -1.37 7.36
C ALA A 25 -5.65 -1.10 8.21
N ARG A 26 -4.77 -0.21 7.74
CA ARG A 26 -3.54 0.17 8.45
C ARG A 26 -3.84 1.03 9.67
N THR A 27 -4.79 1.96 9.57
CA THR A 27 -5.21 2.81 10.70
C THR A 27 -5.84 1.98 11.80
N SER A 28 -6.77 1.07 11.45
CA SER A 28 -7.41 0.20 12.44
C SER A 28 -6.42 -0.76 13.10
N PHE A 29 -5.42 -1.25 12.36
CA PHE A 29 -4.34 -2.06 12.94
C PHE A 29 -3.52 -1.24 13.93
N ALA A 30 -3.08 -0.03 13.55
CA ALA A 30 -2.26 0.81 14.41
C ALA A 30 -3.01 1.27 15.67
N GLU A 31 -4.31 1.46 15.59
CA GLU A 31 -5.17 1.79 16.72
C GLU A 31 -5.33 0.61 17.69
N ALA A 32 -5.61 -0.59 17.16
CA ALA A 32 -5.82 -1.79 17.98
C ALA A 32 -4.51 -2.41 18.52
N HIS A 33 -3.42 -2.30 17.75
CA HIS A 33 -2.16 -3.03 17.96
C HIS A 33 -0.92 -2.13 17.72
N PRO A 34 -0.77 -1.03 18.47
CA PRO A 34 0.16 0.05 18.14
C PRO A 34 1.64 -0.32 18.11
N PHE A 35 2.06 -1.38 18.81
CA PHE A 35 3.47 -1.78 18.89
C PHE A 35 3.76 -3.14 18.24
N THR A 36 2.80 -3.68 17.49
CA THR A 36 2.90 -5.02 16.91
C THR A 36 3.63 -4.97 15.56
N PRO A 37 4.81 -5.62 15.43
CA PRO A 37 5.63 -5.53 14.22
C PRO A 37 5.24 -6.49 13.10
N VAL A 38 4.36 -7.47 13.37
CA VAL A 38 3.83 -8.38 12.36
C VAL A 38 2.30 -8.32 12.39
N ASP A 39 1.72 -7.93 11.27
CA ASP A 39 0.29 -7.92 11.01
C ASP A 39 -0.06 -9.23 10.28
N LEU A 40 -0.78 -10.11 10.96
CA LEU A 40 -1.24 -11.42 10.46
C LEU A 40 -2.59 -11.32 9.71
N SER A 41 -3.17 -10.12 9.56
CA SER A 41 -4.44 -9.94 8.84
C SER A 41 -4.42 -10.44 7.39
N TRP A 42 -3.26 -10.56 6.75
CA TRP A 42 -3.15 -11.11 5.40
C TRP A 42 -1.75 -11.59 5.02
N TYR A 43 -1.65 -12.36 3.93
CA TYR A 43 -0.40 -12.90 3.36
C TYR A 43 0.47 -13.68 4.35
N ALA A 44 -0.17 -14.32 5.34
CA ALA A 44 0.47 -15.04 6.42
C ALA A 44 1.47 -14.18 7.25
N GLY A 45 1.34 -12.86 7.21
CA GLY A 45 2.19 -11.92 7.94
C GLY A 45 2.84 -10.85 7.06
N VAL A 46 2.67 -9.58 7.42
CA VAL A 46 3.36 -8.44 6.82
C VAL A 46 3.90 -7.50 7.90
N HIS A 47 4.89 -6.67 7.55
CA HIS A 47 5.40 -5.64 8.46
C HIS A 47 4.65 -4.31 8.23
N PRO A 48 3.81 -3.83 9.16
CA PRO A 48 3.09 -2.57 8.99
C PRO A 48 4.06 -1.37 8.90
N TYR A 49 5.15 -1.40 9.66
CA TYR A 49 6.17 -0.35 9.64
C TYR A 49 6.90 -0.20 8.30
N GLY A 50 6.96 -1.28 7.50
CA GLY A 50 7.52 -1.24 6.15
C GLY A 50 6.64 -0.45 5.17
N TYR A 51 5.35 -0.26 5.48
CA TYR A 51 4.44 0.59 4.70
C TYR A 51 4.54 2.07 5.12
N SER A 52 4.41 2.33 6.42
CA SER A 52 4.53 3.66 7.02
C SER A 52 4.70 3.55 8.53
N VAL A 53 5.56 4.37 9.12
CA VAL A 53 5.79 4.40 10.56
C VAL A 53 4.82 5.32 11.27
N LEU A 54 4.48 6.48 10.68
CA LEU A 54 3.74 7.53 11.38
C LEU A 54 2.33 7.76 10.84
N ALA A 55 2.10 7.55 9.53
CA ALA A 55 0.83 7.92 8.91
C ALA A 55 -0.38 7.19 9.52
N PRO A 56 -0.32 5.87 9.81
CA PRO A 56 -1.43 5.16 10.44
C PRO A 56 -1.84 5.75 11.81
N TYR A 57 -0.87 6.13 12.64
CA TYR A 57 -1.13 6.70 13.97
C TYR A 57 -1.73 8.11 13.90
N VAL A 58 -1.26 8.93 12.96
CA VAL A 58 -1.88 10.25 12.71
C VAL A 58 -3.32 10.09 12.25
N MET A 59 -3.57 9.15 11.35
CA MET A 59 -4.93 8.85 10.88
C MET A 59 -5.82 8.22 11.96
N ALA A 60 -5.27 7.48 12.92
CA ALA A 60 -6.02 6.97 14.06
C ALA A 60 -6.45 8.12 14.99
N ALA A 61 -5.54 9.06 15.26
CA ALA A 61 -5.82 10.19 16.14
C ALA A 61 -6.80 11.23 15.54
N LEU A 62 -6.66 11.54 14.25
CA LEU A 62 -7.42 12.62 13.59
C LEU A 62 -8.56 12.11 12.71
N GLY A 63 -8.56 10.83 12.38
CA GLY A 63 -9.35 10.26 11.30
C GLY A 63 -8.68 10.46 9.93
N ILE A 64 -8.86 9.47 9.05
CA ILE A 64 -8.28 9.44 7.70
C ILE A 64 -8.69 10.67 6.86
N GLY A 65 -9.95 11.08 6.98
CA GLY A 65 -10.51 12.19 6.21
C GLY A 65 -9.86 13.51 6.58
N LEU A 66 -9.93 13.89 7.85
CA LEU A 66 -9.37 15.15 8.34
C LEU A 66 -7.85 15.21 8.07
N THR A 67 -7.15 14.10 8.27
CA THR A 67 -5.73 13.98 7.95
C THR A 67 -5.44 14.30 6.49
N GLY A 68 -6.18 13.66 5.56
CA GLY A 68 -6.03 13.92 4.12
C GLY A 68 -6.37 15.37 3.75
N TRP A 69 -7.44 15.92 4.32
CA TRP A 69 -7.82 17.32 4.10
C TRP A 69 -6.73 18.31 4.52
N LEU A 70 -6.20 18.15 5.74
CA LEU A 70 -5.10 18.97 6.25
C LEU A 70 -3.85 18.81 5.37
N ALA A 71 -3.53 17.58 4.94
CA ALA A 71 -2.40 17.33 4.05
C ALA A 71 -2.56 18.02 2.70
N ALA A 72 -3.75 17.97 2.08
CA ALA A 72 -4.01 18.66 0.82
C ALA A 72 -3.89 20.18 0.94
N VAL A 73 -4.40 20.77 2.04
CA VAL A 73 -4.31 22.22 2.29
C VAL A 73 -2.86 22.63 2.53
N ALA A 74 -2.14 21.91 3.40
CA ALA A 74 -0.74 22.20 3.71
C ALA A 74 0.15 22.01 2.47
N GLY A 75 -0.06 20.95 1.69
CA GLY A 75 0.67 20.67 0.47
C GLY A 75 0.46 21.78 -0.57
N ALA A 76 -0.79 22.21 -0.77
CA ALA A 76 -1.11 23.32 -1.66
C ALA A 76 -0.45 24.64 -1.21
N ALA A 77 -0.46 24.94 0.09
CA ALA A 77 0.16 26.14 0.63
C ALA A 77 1.69 26.14 0.48
N LEU A 78 2.35 25.03 0.80
CA LEU A 78 3.80 24.86 0.65
C LEU A 78 4.22 24.90 -0.82
N LEU A 79 3.48 24.23 -1.71
CA LEU A 79 3.73 24.30 -3.14
C LEU A 79 3.55 25.72 -3.67
N GLY A 80 2.48 26.42 -3.27
CA GLY A 80 2.27 27.82 -3.62
C GLY A 80 3.40 28.73 -3.15
N HIS A 81 3.94 28.48 -1.94
CA HIS A 81 5.11 29.19 -1.42
C HIS A 81 6.37 28.94 -2.27
N LEU A 82 6.64 27.68 -2.64
CA LEU A 82 7.78 27.31 -3.48
C LEU A 82 7.68 27.87 -4.90
N LEU A 83 6.46 28.05 -5.41
CA LEU A 83 6.20 28.59 -6.76
C LEU A 83 6.08 30.11 -6.80
N ARG A 84 6.21 30.82 -5.67
CA ARG A 84 5.90 32.26 -5.58
C ARG A 84 6.68 33.14 -6.57
N ASP A 85 7.90 32.73 -6.92
CA ASP A 85 8.82 33.45 -7.80
C ASP A 85 8.80 32.90 -9.24
N ALA A 86 7.84 32.03 -9.56
CA ALA A 86 7.64 31.48 -10.90
C ALA A 86 6.94 32.50 -11.84
N ALA A 87 6.89 32.21 -13.14
CA ALA A 87 6.27 33.09 -14.14
C ALA A 87 4.75 33.25 -13.92
N HIS A 88 4.07 32.16 -13.55
CA HIS A 88 2.62 32.13 -13.34
C HIS A 88 2.26 31.49 -11.99
N PRO A 89 2.65 32.12 -10.86
CA PRO A 89 2.63 31.50 -9.54
C PRO A 89 1.21 31.15 -9.09
N ARG A 90 0.24 32.02 -9.38
CA ARG A 90 -1.18 31.82 -9.02
C ARG A 90 -1.79 30.62 -9.74
N ALA A 91 -1.53 30.49 -11.04
CA ALA A 91 -2.10 29.41 -11.85
C ALA A 91 -1.53 28.04 -11.43
N GLY A 92 -0.20 27.98 -11.23
CA GLY A 92 0.45 26.79 -10.68
C GLY A 92 -0.05 26.42 -9.28
N ALA A 93 -0.23 27.39 -8.38
CA ALA A 93 -0.75 27.15 -7.04
C ALA A 93 -2.22 26.66 -7.04
N VAL A 94 -3.07 27.20 -7.92
CA VAL A 94 -4.47 26.74 -8.07
C VAL A 94 -4.52 25.29 -8.54
N LEU A 95 -3.79 24.95 -9.61
CA LEU A 95 -3.72 23.57 -10.10
C LEU A 95 -3.09 22.63 -9.06
N GLY A 96 -2.04 23.09 -8.37
CA GLY A 96 -1.42 22.36 -7.28
C GLY A 96 -2.41 22.03 -6.16
N GLY A 97 -3.28 22.99 -5.81
CA GLY A 97 -4.36 22.77 -4.86
C GLY A 97 -5.42 21.77 -5.34
N ILE A 98 -5.78 21.81 -6.64
CA ILE A 98 -6.73 20.85 -7.24
C ILE A 98 -6.15 19.43 -7.18
N PHE A 99 -4.91 19.24 -7.62
CA PHE A 99 -4.29 17.90 -7.64
C PHE A 99 -3.89 17.39 -6.26
N SER A 100 -3.61 18.27 -5.30
CA SER A 100 -3.45 17.86 -3.89
C SER A 100 -4.75 17.29 -3.33
N VAL A 101 -5.90 17.88 -3.67
CA VAL A 101 -7.21 17.32 -3.30
C VAL A 101 -7.50 16.04 -4.07
N ALA A 102 -7.21 16.01 -5.37
CA ALA A 102 -7.41 14.82 -6.21
C ALA A 102 -6.62 13.60 -5.71
N ASP A 103 -5.38 13.80 -5.24
CA ASP A 103 -4.56 12.74 -4.65
C ASP A 103 -5.21 12.13 -3.39
N VAL A 104 -5.71 13.00 -2.50
CA VAL A 104 -6.42 12.56 -1.29
C VAL A 104 -7.77 11.94 -1.62
N VAL A 105 -8.47 12.43 -2.66
CA VAL A 105 -9.71 11.82 -3.16
C VAL A 105 -9.49 10.37 -3.60
N SER A 106 -8.36 10.09 -4.24
CA SER A 106 -7.93 8.72 -4.57
C SER A 106 -7.49 7.91 -3.35
N GLY A 107 -7.57 8.43 -2.11
CA GLY A 107 -7.27 7.69 -0.88
C GLY A 107 -5.80 7.69 -0.48
N ARG A 108 -4.95 8.49 -1.12
CA ARG A 108 -3.48 8.47 -0.94
C ARG A 108 -2.99 9.28 0.25
N THR A 109 -3.73 9.29 1.37
CA THR A 109 -3.43 10.11 2.55
C THR A 109 -2.01 9.91 3.10
N THR A 110 -1.53 8.68 3.15
CA THR A 110 -0.14 8.36 3.55
C THR A 110 0.89 9.08 2.67
N PHE A 111 0.69 9.06 1.35
CA PHE A 111 1.58 9.76 0.41
C PHE A 111 1.47 11.27 0.55
N ALA A 112 0.25 11.81 0.70
CA ALA A 112 0.02 13.23 0.88
C ALA A 112 0.75 13.80 2.13
N LEU A 113 0.73 13.09 3.27
CA LEU A 113 1.52 13.48 4.45
C LEU A 113 3.02 13.51 4.17
N GLY A 114 3.54 12.46 3.52
CA GLY A 114 4.95 12.42 3.14
C GLY A 114 5.32 13.52 2.16
N ALA A 115 4.44 13.88 1.23
CA ALA A 115 4.63 14.95 0.26
C ALA A 115 4.61 16.34 0.92
N VAL A 116 3.75 16.57 1.91
CA VAL A 116 3.78 17.79 2.74
C VAL A 116 5.13 17.93 3.43
N ALA A 117 5.63 16.87 4.05
CA ALA A 117 6.94 16.87 4.69
C ALA A 117 8.08 17.10 3.67
N ALA A 118 7.99 16.53 2.47
CA ALA A 118 8.95 16.76 1.40
C ALA A 118 8.95 18.22 0.89
N LEU A 119 7.77 18.80 0.67
CA LEU A 119 7.63 20.21 0.27
C LEU A 119 8.13 21.14 1.39
N ALA A 120 7.84 20.83 2.65
CA ALA A 120 8.35 21.55 3.80
C ALA A 120 9.89 21.48 3.89
N ALA A 121 10.48 20.32 3.61
CA ALA A 121 11.93 20.16 3.58
C ALA A 121 12.59 21.07 2.52
N LEU A 122 11.99 21.19 1.34
CA LEU A 122 12.44 22.12 0.30
C LEU A 122 12.25 23.58 0.71
N ALA A 123 11.10 23.94 1.30
CA ALA A 123 10.82 25.31 1.74
C ALA A 123 11.75 25.76 2.90
N LEU A 124 12.16 24.82 3.75
CA LEU A 124 13.01 25.06 4.92
C LEU A 124 14.50 24.92 4.61
N LEU A 125 14.91 24.76 3.35
CA LEU A 125 16.31 24.53 2.96
C LEU A 125 17.32 25.55 3.52
N PRO A 126 16.99 26.86 3.65
CA PRO A 126 17.87 27.82 4.34
C PRO A 126 18.18 27.45 5.80
N ARG A 127 17.29 26.71 6.47
CA ARG A 127 17.42 26.19 7.83
C ARG A 127 17.69 24.67 7.78
N ARG A 128 18.91 24.30 7.40
CA ARG A 128 19.31 22.91 7.08
C ARG A 128 18.89 21.85 8.10
N ALA A 129 18.96 22.16 9.40
CA ALA A 129 18.51 21.24 10.44
C ALA A 129 17.01 20.92 10.35
N LEU A 130 16.16 21.95 10.19
CA LEU A 130 14.72 21.78 10.03
C LEU A 130 14.37 21.11 8.70
N ALA A 131 15.10 21.43 7.62
CA ALA A 131 14.95 20.75 6.34
C ALA A 131 15.26 19.25 6.45
N GLY A 132 16.33 18.89 7.17
CA GLY A 132 16.69 17.50 7.45
C GLY A 132 15.61 16.76 8.27
N ILE A 133 15.06 17.40 9.30
CA ILE A 133 13.96 16.83 10.10
C ILE A 133 12.73 16.59 9.21
N ALA A 134 12.33 17.56 8.39
CA ALA A 134 11.21 17.41 7.48
C ALA A 134 11.46 16.31 6.42
N ALA A 135 12.70 16.16 5.95
CA ALA A 135 13.07 15.08 5.03
C ALA A 135 12.98 13.69 5.70
N VAL A 136 13.41 13.55 6.96
CA VAL A 136 13.24 12.32 7.75
C VAL A 136 11.75 12.01 7.93
N LEU A 137 10.94 13.01 8.29
CA LEU A 137 9.50 12.86 8.44
C LEU A 137 8.83 12.41 7.13
N SER A 138 9.31 12.89 5.98
CA SER A 138 8.82 12.43 4.67
C SER A 138 8.96 10.91 4.54
N GLY A 139 10.12 10.34 4.90
CA GLY A 139 10.35 8.89 4.85
C GLY A 139 9.55 8.11 5.89
N LEU A 140 9.39 8.64 7.10
CA LEU A 140 8.59 8.01 8.16
C LEU A 140 7.08 8.03 7.86
N PHE A 141 6.59 9.02 7.12
CA PHE A 141 5.22 9.04 6.60
C PHE A 141 5.07 8.18 5.35
N SER A 142 5.94 8.36 4.35
CA SER A 142 5.86 7.64 3.08
C SER A 142 7.24 7.47 2.43
N PRO A 143 7.75 6.23 2.32
CA PRO A 143 8.97 5.95 1.56
C PRO A 143 8.90 6.45 0.11
N VAL A 144 7.69 6.46 -0.49
CA VAL A 144 7.48 6.95 -1.85
C VAL A 144 7.72 8.47 -1.96
N ALA A 145 7.19 9.25 -1.01
CA ALA A 145 7.41 10.69 -1.00
C ALA A 145 8.89 11.04 -0.74
N ALA A 146 9.56 10.27 0.13
CA ALA A 146 11.00 10.44 0.37
C ALA A 146 11.84 10.13 -0.86
N ALA A 147 11.47 9.14 -1.68
CA ALA A 147 12.15 8.87 -2.95
C ALA A 147 12.03 10.07 -3.93
N PHE A 148 10.87 10.72 -4.00
CA PHE A 148 10.70 11.94 -4.79
C PHE A 148 11.48 13.13 -4.22
N LEU A 149 11.57 13.25 -2.90
CA LEU A 149 12.47 14.23 -2.28
C LEU A 149 13.94 13.92 -2.63
N GLY A 150 14.32 12.64 -2.69
CA GLY A 150 15.62 12.17 -3.16
C GLY A 150 15.92 12.59 -4.60
N LEU A 151 14.92 12.53 -5.50
CA LEU A 151 15.04 13.03 -6.87
C LEU A 151 15.31 14.56 -6.89
N ALA A 152 14.58 15.33 -6.08
CA ALA A 152 14.82 16.77 -5.94
C ALA A 152 16.21 17.06 -5.34
N ALA A 153 16.64 16.28 -4.34
CA ALA A 153 17.98 16.37 -3.75
C ALA A 153 19.07 16.08 -4.78
N ALA A 154 18.89 15.08 -5.65
CA ALA A 154 19.81 14.75 -6.73
C ALA A 154 20.00 15.92 -7.70
N VAL A 155 18.91 16.63 -8.06
CA VAL A 155 18.99 17.87 -8.87
C VAL A 155 19.86 18.91 -8.18
N LEU A 156 19.68 19.14 -6.88
CA LEU A 156 20.47 20.11 -6.12
C LEU A 156 21.95 19.72 -6.06
N VAL A 157 22.25 18.43 -5.83
CA VAL A 157 23.63 17.91 -5.81
C VAL A 157 24.31 18.09 -7.17
N LEU A 158 23.65 17.70 -8.26
CA LEU A 158 24.18 17.81 -9.62
C LEU A 158 24.39 19.27 -10.04
N LYS A 159 23.56 20.19 -9.54
CA LYS A 159 23.70 21.64 -9.76
C LYS A 159 24.60 22.33 -8.73
N ARG A 160 25.24 21.56 -7.84
CA ARG A 160 26.14 22.05 -6.77
C ARG A 160 25.48 23.10 -5.86
N LEU A 161 24.18 22.96 -5.65
CA LEU A 161 23.41 23.83 -4.76
C LEU A 161 23.49 23.32 -3.31
N PRO A 162 23.54 24.23 -2.31
CA PRO A 162 23.64 23.85 -0.91
C PRO A 162 22.39 23.07 -0.45
N GLY A 163 22.59 22.15 0.49
CA GLY A 163 21.51 21.38 1.11
C GLY A 163 21.06 20.13 0.35
N GLY A 164 21.52 19.91 -0.89
CA GLY A 164 21.21 18.70 -1.65
C GLY A 164 21.57 17.41 -0.92
N TRP A 165 22.81 17.30 -0.41
CA TRP A 165 23.24 16.15 0.40
C TRP A 165 22.45 15.98 1.69
N THR A 166 22.13 17.09 2.37
CA THR A 166 21.33 17.06 3.61
C THR A 166 19.96 16.44 3.34
N LEU A 167 19.25 16.91 2.31
CA LEU A 167 17.95 16.36 1.93
C LEU A 167 18.05 14.91 1.47
N GLY A 168 19.03 14.60 0.61
CA GLY A 168 19.22 13.24 0.09
C GLY A 168 19.46 12.22 1.19
N LEU A 169 20.46 12.46 2.05
CA LEU A 169 20.79 11.56 3.15
C LEU A 169 19.63 11.43 4.16
N ALA A 170 19.00 12.56 4.52
CA ALA A 170 17.90 12.57 5.48
C ALA A 170 16.63 11.87 4.94
N ALA A 171 16.33 11.98 3.65
CA ALA A 171 15.22 11.28 3.02
C ALA A 171 15.49 9.77 2.88
N SER A 172 16.73 9.38 2.57
CA SER A 172 17.10 7.98 2.38
C SER A 172 17.24 7.19 3.68
N LEU A 173 17.71 7.81 4.76
CA LEU A 173 18.02 7.10 6.02
C LEU A 173 16.82 6.33 6.61
N PRO A 174 15.61 6.92 6.74
CA PRO A 174 14.44 6.17 7.21
C PRO A 174 14.07 5.04 6.27
N VAL A 175 14.12 5.27 4.96
CA VAL A 175 13.75 4.27 3.95
C VAL A 175 14.68 3.06 4.03
N LEU A 176 16.00 3.29 4.15
CA LEU A 176 16.99 2.24 4.31
C LEU A 176 16.83 1.50 5.65
N ALA A 177 16.59 2.22 6.75
CA ALA A 177 16.37 1.60 8.05
C ALA A 177 15.13 0.69 8.04
N LEU A 178 14.03 1.13 7.41
CA LEU A 178 12.81 0.33 7.28
C LEU A 178 13.01 -0.88 6.37
N ALA A 179 13.71 -0.73 5.24
CA ALA A 179 14.03 -1.85 4.36
C ALA A 179 14.86 -2.94 5.06
N LEU A 180 15.75 -2.56 5.98
CA LEU A 180 16.60 -3.48 6.74
C LEU A 180 15.87 -4.13 7.93
N LEU A 181 15.09 -3.35 8.69
CA LEU A 181 14.43 -3.82 9.90
C LEU A 181 13.10 -4.55 9.62
N PHE A 182 12.42 -4.15 8.56
CA PHE A 182 11.09 -4.61 8.18
C PHE A 182 11.04 -4.96 6.69
N PRO A 183 11.80 -6.00 6.27
CA PRO A 183 11.85 -6.40 4.87
C PRO A 183 10.52 -7.01 4.44
N SER A 184 9.64 -6.16 3.89
CA SER A 184 8.36 -6.59 3.32
C SER A 184 8.53 -7.35 1.99
N GLY A 185 9.60 -7.04 1.26
CA GLY A 185 9.78 -7.42 -0.14
C GLY A 185 8.70 -6.79 -1.03
N GLY A 186 8.52 -7.36 -2.22
CA GLY A 186 7.43 -7.01 -3.11
C GLY A 186 7.87 -6.38 -4.43
N ILE A 187 7.01 -6.48 -5.44
CA ILE A 187 7.21 -5.94 -6.79
C ILE A 187 5.99 -5.10 -7.12
N GLN A 188 6.14 -3.79 -7.29
CA GLN A 188 5.03 -2.94 -7.73
C GLN A 188 4.90 -3.06 -9.25
N PRO A 189 3.80 -3.62 -9.80
CA PRO A 189 3.65 -3.74 -11.23
C PRO A 189 3.63 -2.35 -11.88
N TYR A 190 4.42 -2.19 -12.95
CA TYR A 190 4.43 -1.00 -13.77
C TYR A 190 4.14 -1.37 -15.22
N GLU A 191 2.91 -1.10 -15.65
CA GLU A 191 2.47 -1.41 -17.01
C GLU A 191 3.18 -0.54 -18.04
N ALA A 192 3.71 -1.16 -19.10
CA ALA A 192 4.37 -0.47 -20.21
C ALA A 192 3.46 0.58 -20.88
N ALA A 193 2.15 0.35 -20.92
CA ALA A 193 1.18 1.30 -21.45
C ALA A 193 1.11 2.61 -20.62
N SER A 194 1.43 2.55 -19.33
CA SER A 194 1.38 3.71 -18.43
C SER A 194 2.67 4.55 -18.46
N ALA A 195 3.79 3.97 -18.91
CA ALA A 195 5.10 4.64 -18.90
C ALA A 195 5.19 5.88 -19.81
N PRO A 196 4.68 5.86 -21.06
CA PRO A 196 4.75 7.02 -21.95
C PRO A 196 4.17 8.30 -21.34
N TYR A 197 3.07 8.22 -20.57
CA TYR A 197 2.46 9.40 -19.97
C TYR A 197 3.40 10.12 -18.99
N ALA A 198 4.09 9.36 -18.13
CA ALA A 198 5.05 9.93 -17.18
C ALA A 198 6.32 10.44 -17.87
N VAL A 199 6.84 9.68 -18.85
CA VAL A 199 8.01 10.09 -19.64
C VAL A 199 7.71 11.41 -20.37
N VAL A 200 6.59 11.48 -21.10
CA VAL A 200 6.18 12.68 -21.82
C VAL A 200 5.94 13.84 -20.87
N ALA A 201 5.30 13.63 -19.71
CA ALA A 201 5.11 14.70 -18.72
C ALA A 201 6.45 15.30 -18.24
N GLY A 202 7.47 14.46 -17.99
CA GLY A 202 8.81 14.91 -17.62
C GLY A 202 9.51 15.69 -18.74
N LEU A 203 9.44 15.19 -19.98
CA LEU A 203 10.03 15.84 -21.16
C LEU A 203 9.34 17.17 -21.47
N VAL A 204 8.01 17.22 -21.38
CA VAL A 204 7.21 18.44 -21.53
C VAL A 204 7.62 19.49 -20.51
N LEU A 205 7.72 19.11 -19.22
CA LEU A 205 8.20 20.02 -18.19
C LEU A 205 9.60 20.54 -18.53
N ALA A 206 10.50 19.65 -18.94
CA ALA A 206 11.87 20.02 -19.30
C ALA A 206 11.94 20.99 -20.50
N ALA A 207 11.10 20.78 -21.50
CA ALA A 207 11.05 21.60 -22.70
C ALA A 207 10.45 22.99 -22.45
N LEU A 208 9.39 23.07 -21.63
CA LEU A 208 8.62 24.31 -21.47
C LEU A 208 9.07 25.19 -20.32
N THR A 209 9.72 24.64 -19.28
CA THR A 209 10.10 25.41 -18.09
C THR A 209 11.25 26.38 -18.36
N HIS A 210 11.21 27.58 -17.77
CA HIS A 210 12.37 28.48 -17.71
C HIS A 210 13.38 28.09 -16.62
N SER A 211 13.02 27.25 -15.65
CA SER A 211 13.88 26.90 -14.53
C SER A 211 14.89 25.80 -14.91
N PRO A 212 16.21 26.05 -14.83
CA PRO A 212 17.21 25.02 -15.13
C PRO A 212 17.17 23.85 -14.13
N LEU A 213 16.64 24.07 -12.92
CA LEU A 213 16.47 23.02 -11.91
C LEU A 213 15.32 22.10 -12.28
N LEU A 214 14.14 22.67 -12.59
CA LEU A 214 12.99 21.88 -13.03
C LEU A 214 13.24 21.20 -14.37
N ARG A 215 14.04 21.80 -15.25
CA ARG A 215 14.46 21.16 -16.49
C ARG A 215 15.24 19.88 -16.22
N LEU A 216 16.26 19.94 -15.36
CA LEU A 216 17.01 18.75 -14.98
C LEU A 216 16.11 17.74 -14.24
N GLY A 217 15.26 18.20 -13.33
CA GLY A 217 14.30 17.34 -12.62
C GLY A 217 13.34 16.62 -13.55
N GLY A 218 12.79 17.30 -14.56
CA GLY A 218 11.92 16.72 -15.58
C GLY A 218 12.63 15.65 -16.42
N LEU A 219 13.88 15.89 -16.81
CA LEU A 219 14.70 14.91 -17.53
C LEU A 219 15.02 13.68 -16.66
N LEU A 220 15.44 13.87 -15.41
CA LEU A 220 15.72 12.77 -14.48
C LEU A 220 14.44 11.96 -14.18
N TYR A 221 13.31 12.63 -14.02
CA TYR A 221 12.01 11.98 -13.86
C TYR A 221 11.62 11.16 -15.09
N ALA A 222 11.79 11.71 -16.30
CA ALA A 222 11.50 10.98 -17.54
C ALA A 222 12.38 9.74 -17.69
N VAL A 223 13.68 9.85 -17.38
CA VAL A 223 14.60 8.71 -17.37
C VAL A 223 14.20 7.68 -16.32
N ALA A 224 13.90 8.10 -15.09
CA ALA A 224 13.46 7.19 -14.02
C ALA A 224 12.16 6.46 -14.40
N ALA A 225 11.17 7.17 -14.94
CA ALA A 225 9.92 6.58 -15.41
C ALA A 225 10.13 5.59 -16.55
N ALA A 226 11.07 5.85 -17.47
CA ALA A 226 11.40 4.92 -18.54
C ALA A 226 12.16 3.69 -18.03
N LEU A 227 13.06 3.83 -17.05
CA LEU A 227 13.85 2.71 -16.55
C LEU A 227 13.06 1.79 -15.63
N LEU A 228 12.22 2.33 -14.75
CA LEU A 228 11.46 1.54 -13.78
C LEU A 228 10.48 0.55 -14.41
N VAL A 229 10.05 0.77 -15.66
CA VAL A 229 9.20 -0.20 -16.38
C VAL A 229 9.94 -1.49 -16.72
N LEU A 230 11.28 -1.43 -16.77
CA LEU A 230 12.15 -2.57 -17.08
C LEU A 230 12.66 -3.28 -15.82
N LEU A 231 12.37 -2.73 -14.63
CA LEU A 231 12.89 -3.21 -13.36
C LEU A 231 11.78 -3.90 -12.55
N SER A 232 12.12 -5.01 -11.91
CA SER A 232 11.26 -5.66 -10.92
C SER A 232 11.60 -5.12 -9.54
N ASP A 233 10.94 -4.03 -9.15
CA ASP A 233 11.26 -3.30 -7.93
C ASP A 233 10.00 -2.91 -7.12
N PRO A 234 10.12 -2.61 -5.82
CA PRO A 234 8.97 -2.29 -4.96
C PRO A 234 8.39 -0.89 -5.21
N PHE A 235 9.08 -0.04 -5.97
CA PHE A 235 8.63 1.31 -6.32
C PHE A 235 7.74 1.29 -7.55
N GLY A 236 8.20 0.74 -8.68
CA GLY A 236 7.42 0.52 -9.91
C GLY A 236 6.50 1.67 -10.29
N SER A 237 5.20 1.39 -10.49
CA SER A 237 4.20 2.41 -10.90
C SER A 237 3.95 3.53 -9.88
N ASN A 238 4.53 3.47 -8.67
CA ASN A 238 4.50 4.61 -7.76
C ASN A 238 5.18 5.85 -8.36
N ILE A 239 6.12 5.69 -9.31
CA ILE A 239 6.73 6.81 -10.07
C ILE A 239 5.69 7.76 -10.66
N LEU A 240 4.55 7.23 -11.11
CA LEU A 240 3.46 8.01 -11.71
C LEU A 240 2.90 9.06 -10.75
N ARG A 241 2.95 8.83 -9.42
CA ARG A 241 2.37 9.72 -8.41
C ARG A 241 2.95 11.13 -8.47
N LEU A 242 4.23 11.28 -8.78
CA LEU A 242 4.84 12.62 -8.90
C LEU A 242 4.27 13.40 -10.08
N GLY A 243 4.17 12.78 -11.25
CA GLY A 243 3.55 13.39 -12.43
C GLY A 243 2.05 13.66 -12.22
N LEU A 244 1.34 12.71 -11.60
CA LEU A 244 -0.08 12.84 -11.26
C LEU A 244 -0.36 14.01 -10.29
N LEU A 245 0.61 14.36 -9.44
CA LEU A 245 0.49 15.47 -8.50
C LEU A 245 0.96 16.82 -9.10
N LEU A 246 2.10 16.82 -9.82
CA LEU A 246 2.85 18.05 -10.09
C LEU A 246 3.00 18.42 -11.58
N ALA A 247 2.66 17.55 -12.55
CA ALA A 247 2.94 17.84 -13.96
C ALA A 247 2.30 19.13 -14.47
N ALA A 248 0.97 19.23 -14.50
CA ALA A 248 0.29 20.46 -14.92
C ALA A 248 0.59 21.67 -14.00
N PRO A 249 0.61 21.54 -12.66
CA PRO A 249 1.00 22.64 -11.78
C PRO A 249 2.36 23.25 -12.14
N LEU A 250 3.40 22.43 -12.32
CA LEU A 250 4.75 22.90 -12.60
C LEU A 250 4.91 23.44 -14.02
N VAL A 251 4.29 22.79 -15.02
CA VAL A 251 4.29 23.28 -16.39
C VAL A 251 3.65 24.66 -16.44
N VAL A 252 2.43 24.81 -15.91
CA VAL A 252 1.73 26.10 -15.95
C VAL A 252 2.46 27.18 -15.17
N ALA A 253 3.00 26.87 -13.98
CA ALA A 253 3.68 27.90 -13.19
C ALA A 253 4.96 28.42 -13.87
N THR A 254 5.66 27.58 -14.64
CA THR A 254 7.04 27.86 -15.08
C THR A 254 7.25 27.92 -16.58
N ALA A 255 6.19 27.70 -17.36
CA ALA A 255 6.24 27.72 -18.82
C ALA A 255 6.67 29.07 -19.39
N THR A 256 7.19 29.04 -20.62
CA THR A 256 7.45 30.22 -21.44
C THR A 256 6.14 30.86 -21.94
N GLU A 257 6.18 32.13 -22.40
CA GLU A 257 5.01 32.90 -22.85
C GLU A 257 4.29 32.32 -24.11
N HIS A 258 4.66 31.14 -24.59
CA HIS A 258 4.05 30.45 -25.73
C HIS A 258 2.72 29.76 -25.35
N TRP A 259 1.76 30.54 -24.85
CA TRP A 259 0.48 30.02 -24.33
C TRP A 259 -0.30 29.15 -25.33
N ARG A 260 -0.11 29.37 -26.64
CA ARG A 260 -0.69 28.54 -27.72
C ARG A 260 -0.25 27.07 -27.65
N LEU A 261 0.94 26.79 -27.12
CA LEU A 261 1.45 25.44 -26.89
C LEU A 261 1.19 24.98 -25.45
N VAL A 262 1.37 25.88 -24.47
CA VAL A 262 1.23 25.55 -23.04
C VAL A 262 -0.19 25.14 -22.69
N ALA A 263 -1.21 25.82 -23.25
CA ALA A 263 -2.61 25.53 -22.97
C ALA A 263 -3.05 24.11 -23.38
N PRO A 264 -2.88 23.67 -24.65
CA PRO A 264 -3.28 22.31 -25.04
C PRO A 264 -2.45 21.22 -24.34
N VAL A 265 -1.16 21.47 -24.10
CA VAL A 265 -0.31 20.53 -23.35
C VAL A 265 -0.77 20.38 -21.91
N THR A 266 -1.07 21.50 -21.25
CA THR A 266 -1.63 21.50 -19.89
C THR A 266 -2.96 20.77 -19.85
N ALA A 267 -3.83 20.98 -20.84
CA ALA A 267 -5.11 20.28 -20.93
C ALA A 267 -4.90 18.75 -21.05
N ALA A 268 -3.97 18.30 -21.88
CA ALA A 268 -3.63 16.88 -21.99
C ALA A 268 -3.08 16.29 -20.69
N LEU A 269 -2.21 17.04 -19.98
CA LEU A 269 -1.73 16.64 -18.66
C LEU A 269 -2.88 16.52 -17.66
N ILE A 270 -3.76 17.52 -17.60
CA ILE A 270 -4.94 17.49 -16.72
C ILE A 270 -5.79 16.26 -17.03
N LEU A 271 -6.08 15.97 -18.31
CA LEU A 271 -6.86 14.80 -18.73
C LEU A 271 -6.26 13.48 -18.24
N TRP A 272 -4.94 13.36 -18.23
CA TRP A 272 -4.24 12.20 -17.66
C TRP A 272 -4.31 12.20 -16.12
N GLN A 273 -4.00 13.32 -15.48
CA GLN A 273 -3.95 13.44 -14.02
C GLN A 273 -5.31 13.21 -13.35
N VAL A 274 -6.42 13.52 -14.02
CA VAL A 274 -7.77 13.26 -13.49
C VAL A 274 -8.25 11.83 -13.67
N GLN A 275 -7.57 10.98 -14.46
CA GLN A 275 -8.03 9.60 -14.70
C GLN A 275 -8.18 8.78 -13.41
N PRO A 276 -7.17 8.73 -12.49
CA PRO A 276 -7.31 7.94 -11.27
C PRO A 276 -8.49 8.36 -10.37
N PRO A 277 -8.62 9.63 -9.93
CA PRO A 277 -9.73 10.02 -9.07
C PRO A 277 -11.08 9.88 -9.78
N TYR A 278 -11.14 10.07 -11.09
CA TYR A 278 -12.35 9.81 -11.87
C TYR A 278 -12.74 8.33 -11.87
N ALA A 279 -11.77 7.42 -12.06
CA ALA A 279 -12.00 5.99 -12.02
C ALA A 279 -12.44 5.52 -10.62
N ASP A 280 -11.91 6.13 -9.56
CA ASP A 280 -12.27 5.85 -8.18
C ASP A 280 -13.69 6.34 -7.85
N LEU A 281 -14.04 7.56 -8.26
CA LEU A 281 -15.38 8.11 -8.05
C LEU A 281 -16.49 7.36 -8.80
N ARG A 282 -16.15 6.72 -9.93
CA ARG A 282 -17.08 5.88 -10.71
C ARG A 282 -17.06 4.40 -10.34
N ALA A 283 -16.19 3.98 -9.41
CA ALA A 283 -16.14 2.59 -9.01
C ALA A 283 -17.48 2.16 -8.38
N GLN A 284 -17.94 0.97 -8.75
CA GLN A 284 -19.11 0.36 -8.09
C GLN A 284 -18.76 0.10 -6.62
N ARG A 285 -19.71 0.41 -5.74
CA ARG A 285 -19.55 0.14 -4.32
C ARG A 285 -19.61 -1.37 -4.07
N PRO A 286 -18.78 -1.90 -3.16
CA PRO A 286 -18.83 -3.31 -2.82
C PRO A 286 -20.13 -3.59 -2.04
N PRO A 287 -20.59 -4.87 -2.03
CA PRO A 287 -21.65 -5.28 -1.13
C PRO A 287 -21.24 -5.05 0.33
N SER A 288 -22.24 -5.01 1.23
CA SER A 288 -21.97 -4.93 2.67
C SER A 288 -21.21 -6.18 3.13
N PHE A 289 -20.22 -6.00 4.01
CA PHE A 289 -19.45 -7.10 4.59
C PHE A 289 -20.08 -7.65 5.89
N VAL A 290 -21.17 -7.05 6.38
CA VAL A 290 -21.76 -7.42 7.69
C VAL A 290 -22.26 -8.87 7.69
N ALA A 291 -22.99 -9.28 6.66
CA ALA A 291 -23.50 -10.64 6.54
C ALA A 291 -22.37 -11.66 6.34
N LEU A 292 -21.40 -11.33 5.48
CA LEU A 292 -20.19 -12.13 5.28
C LEU A 292 -19.44 -12.35 6.60
N ASN A 293 -19.16 -11.28 7.36
CA ASN A 293 -18.43 -11.39 8.62
C ASN A 293 -19.15 -12.27 9.64
N ARG A 294 -20.48 -12.17 9.75
CA ARG A 294 -21.27 -13.07 10.62
C ARG A 294 -21.15 -14.51 10.16
N ALA A 295 -21.30 -14.78 8.86
CA ALA A 295 -21.16 -16.12 8.32
C ALA A 295 -19.78 -16.72 8.59
N LEU A 296 -18.70 -15.93 8.44
CA LEU A 296 -17.34 -16.41 8.71
C LEU A 296 -17.10 -16.72 10.20
N ILE A 297 -17.70 -15.94 11.11
CA ILE A 297 -17.67 -16.19 12.56
C ILE A 297 -18.44 -17.47 12.90
N ASP A 298 -19.68 -17.60 12.41
CA ASP A 298 -20.55 -18.76 12.68
C ASP A 298 -19.95 -20.06 12.13
N LEU A 299 -19.16 -19.96 11.05
CA LEU A 299 -18.41 -21.06 10.47
C LEU A 299 -17.04 -21.29 11.13
N GLU A 300 -16.65 -20.50 12.15
CA GLU A 300 -15.36 -20.63 12.85
C GLU A 300 -14.15 -20.68 11.89
N VAL A 301 -14.16 -19.84 10.84
CA VAL A 301 -13.10 -19.78 9.85
C VAL A 301 -11.82 -19.21 10.48
N LYS A 302 -10.68 -19.88 10.33
CA LYS A 302 -9.37 -19.42 10.83
C LYS A 302 -8.62 -18.62 9.78
N ARG A 303 -8.80 -18.94 8.49
CA ARG A 303 -8.30 -18.13 7.37
C ARG A 303 -9.21 -18.22 6.16
N VAL A 304 -9.50 -17.06 5.55
CA VAL A 304 -10.39 -16.95 4.39
C VAL A 304 -9.68 -16.36 3.17
N GLU A 305 -9.92 -16.91 1.99
CA GLU A 305 -9.64 -16.19 0.74
C GLU A 305 -10.92 -15.48 0.31
N VAL A 306 -10.93 -14.15 0.42
CA VAL A 306 -11.96 -13.33 -0.22
C VAL A 306 -11.41 -12.90 -1.56
N VAL A 307 -12.07 -13.28 -2.65
CA VAL A 307 -11.65 -12.87 -4.00
C VAL A 307 -11.45 -11.35 -4.03
N PRO A 308 -10.23 -10.85 -4.28
CA PRO A 308 -9.92 -9.43 -4.08
C PRO A 308 -10.85 -8.55 -4.89
N LEU A 309 -11.53 -7.65 -4.19
CA LEU A 309 -12.44 -6.70 -4.82
C LEU A 309 -11.62 -5.60 -5.49
N ARG A 310 -12.18 -4.99 -6.53
CA ARG A 310 -11.54 -3.86 -7.25
C ARG A 310 -11.15 -2.71 -6.31
N ASP A 311 -11.87 -2.54 -5.21
CA ASP A 311 -11.64 -1.50 -4.22
C ASP A 311 -10.93 -1.98 -2.95
N HIS A 312 -10.60 -3.27 -2.87
CA HIS A 312 -9.99 -3.95 -1.71
C HIS A 312 -10.73 -3.78 -0.38
N GLY A 313 -12.06 -3.61 -0.40
CA GLY A 313 -12.85 -3.48 0.81
C GLY A 313 -12.68 -4.64 1.79
N GLU A 314 -12.42 -5.85 1.30
CA GLU A 314 -12.17 -7.04 2.13
C GLU A 314 -11.02 -6.85 3.12
N ALA A 315 -9.93 -6.17 2.71
CA ALA A 315 -8.79 -5.90 3.59
C ALA A 315 -9.15 -4.91 4.71
N ALA A 316 -10.12 -4.03 4.48
CA ALA A 316 -10.55 -3.03 5.44
C ALA A 316 -11.62 -3.56 6.41
N PHE A 317 -12.52 -4.44 5.94
CA PHE A 317 -13.74 -4.81 6.67
C PHE A 317 -13.86 -6.28 7.04
N VAL A 318 -13.14 -7.19 6.37
CA VAL A 318 -13.13 -8.62 6.69
C VAL A 318 -11.88 -8.99 7.49
N ALA A 319 -10.71 -8.48 7.09
CA ALA A 319 -9.44 -8.76 7.76
C ALA A 319 -9.38 -8.42 9.27
N PRO A 320 -10.17 -7.47 9.80
CA PRO A 320 -10.28 -7.26 11.25
C PRO A 320 -11.06 -8.35 12.01
N VAL A 321 -11.83 -9.18 11.30
CA VAL A 321 -12.68 -10.23 11.86
C VAL A 321 -12.05 -11.61 11.67
N VAL A 322 -11.61 -11.91 10.45
CA VAL A 322 -10.94 -13.17 10.10
C VAL A 322 -9.70 -12.86 9.24
N PRO A 323 -8.52 -13.43 9.56
CA PRO A 323 -7.33 -13.28 8.72
C PRO A 323 -7.57 -13.72 7.27
N LEU A 324 -7.13 -12.89 6.33
CA LEU A 324 -7.22 -13.19 4.90
C LEU A 324 -6.02 -14.00 4.43
N ALA A 325 -6.21 -14.83 3.40
CA ALA A 325 -5.09 -15.44 2.69
C ALA A 325 -4.40 -14.38 1.81
N ARG A 326 -5.16 -13.67 0.97
CA ARG A 326 -4.72 -12.43 0.29
C ARG A 326 -5.49 -11.22 0.77
N GLY A 327 -4.78 -10.10 0.93
CA GLY A 327 -5.36 -8.83 1.41
C GLY A 327 -4.86 -7.63 0.62
N TRP A 328 -4.46 -6.57 1.30
CA TRP A 328 -3.95 -5.37 0.63
C TRP A 328 -2.41 -5.32 0.61
N SER A 329 -1.86 -5.37 -0.60
CA SER A 329 -0.68 -4.67 -1.09
C SER A 329 -0.32 -5.30 -2.42
N ARG A 330 -0.46 -4.56 -3.54
CA ARG A 330 -0.13 -5.07 -4.87
C ARG A 330 1.32 -5.59 -4.92
N GLN A 331 2.23 -4.88 -4.25
CA GLN A 331 3.64 -5.28 -4.20
C GLN A 331 3.84 -6.66 -3.59
N ILE A 332 3.22 -6.88 -2.43
CA ILE A 332 3.36 -8.14 -1.70
C ILE A 332 2.64 -9.25 -2.44
N ASP A 333 1.45 -8.97 -2.99
CA ASP A 333 0.65 -9.96 -3.68
C ASP A 333 1.32 -10.48 -4.94
N THR A 334 1.82 -9.59 -5.81
CA THR A 334 2.51 -9.98 -7.03
C THR A 334 3.77 -10.80 -6.73
N ALA A 335 4.49 -10.47 -5.65
CA ALA A 335 5.71 -11.20 -5.28
C ALA A 335 5.45 -12.55 -4.59
N ARG A 336 4.36 -12.67 -3.82
CA ARG A 336 4.04 -13.89 -3.04
C ARG A 336 3.11 -14.84 -3.78
N ASN A 337 2.29 -14.32 -4.68
CA ASN A 337 1.26 -15.06 -5.39
C ASN A 337 1.33 -14.81 -6.92
N PRO A 338 2.48 -15.05 -7.58
CA PRO A 338 2.68 -14.75 -9.00
C PRO A 338 1.68 -15.47 -9.93
N LEU A 339 1.16 -16.62 -9.51
CA LEU A 339 0.17 -17.41 -10.26
C LEU A 339 -1.11 -16.63 -10.62
N PHE A 340 -1.47 -15.59 -9.87
CA PHE A 340 -2.63 -14.74 -10.18
C PHE A 340 -2.34 -13.63 -11.19
N TYR A 341 -1.07 -13.43 -11.55
CA TYR A 341 -0.60 -12.31 -12.37
C TYR A 341 0.07 -12.74 -13.68
N GLU A 342 0.67 -13.93 -13.73
CA GLU A 342 1.37 -14.45 -14.91
C GLU A 342 0.44 -15.07 -15.96
N GLY A 343 -0.86 -15.20 -15.63
CA GLY A 343 -1.88 -15.82 -16.47
C GLY A 343 -1.88 -17.34 -16.35
N GLY A 344 -2.96 -17.97 -16.81
CA GLY A 344 -3.05 -19.43 -16.87
C GLY A 344 -3.53 -20.14 -15.60
N LEU A 345 -3.96 -19.41 -14.56
CA LEU A 345 -4.49 -20.02 -13.33
C LEU A 345 -5.62 -21.02 -13.63
N ASP A 346 -5.36 -22.29 -13.34
CA ASP A 346 -6.35 -23.37 -13.43
C ASP A 346 -6.93 -23.78 -12.07
N ALA A 347 -8.00 -24.58 -12.09
CA ALA A 347 -8.68 -25.03 -10.87
C ALA A 347 -7.80 -25.89 -9.93
N ARG A 348 -6.86 -26.65 -10.49
CA ARG A 348 -5.94 -27.51 -9.74
C ARG A 348 -4.86 -26.68 -9.05
N GLU A 349 -4.32 -25.68 -9.75
CA GLU A 349 -3.36 -24.72 -9.22
C GLU A 349 -3.97 -23.86 -8.13
N PHE A 350 -5.19 -23.36 -8.33
CA PHE A 350 -5.89 -22.62 -7.30
C PHE A 350 -6.17 -23.48 -6.06
N GLY A 351 -6.66 -24.72 -6.24
CA GLY A 351 -6.84 -25.66 -5.12
C GLY A 351 -5.55 -25.94 -4.36
N ARG A 352 -4.43 -26.18 -5.06
CA ARG A 352 -3.12 -26.36 -4.41
C ARG A 352 -2.71 -25.12 -3.61
N TRP A 353 -2.88 -23.94 -4.17
CA TRP A 353 -2.57 -22.69 -3.48
C TRP A 353 -3.43 -22.50 -2.22
N LEU A 354 -4.72 -22.85 -2.26
CA LEU A 354 -5.61 -22.84 -1.08
C LEU A 354 -5.09 -23.77 0.02
N ALA A 355 -4.68 -24.99 -0.35
CA ALA A 355 -4.11 -25.95 0.59
C ALA A 355 -2.78 -25.43 1.18
N GLU A 356 -1.83 -25.02 0.35
CA GLU A 356 -0.50 -24.53 0.78
C GLU A 356 -0.59 -23.28 1.68
N ASN A 357 -1.60 -22.43 1.49
CA ASN A 357 -1.80 -21.22 2.29
C ASN A 357 -2.73 -21.41 3.50
N GLY A 358 -3.21 -22.64 3.73
CA GLY A 358 -4.06 -23.00 4.85
C GLY A 358 -5.37 -22.22 4.87
N VAL A 359 -6.04 -22.17 3.72
CA VAL A 359 -7.31 -21.47 3.54
C VAL A 359 -8.45 -22.42 3.88
N ASP A 360 -9.26 -22.08 4.90
CA ASP A 360 -10.40 -22.92 5.32
C ASP A 360 -11.68 -22.60 4.53
N ALA A 361 -11.79 -21.35 4.06
CA ALA A 361 -12.96 -20.88 3.35
C ALA A 361 -12.61 -19.94 2.21
N VAL A 362 -13.42 -19.96 1.16
CA VAL A 362 -13.35 -19.03 0.04
C VAL A 362 -14.65 -18.24 -0.03
N ALA A 363 -14.57 -16.93 -0.21
CA ALA A 363 -15.73 -16.05 -0.33
C ALA A 363 -15.70 -15.27 -1.64
N LEU A 364 -16.84 -15.22 -2.32
CA LEU A 364 -17.05 -14.48 -3.56
C LEU A 364 -18.28 -13.60 -3.44
N GLY A 365 -18.14 -12.33 -3.85
CA GLY A 365 -19.27 -11.46 -4.17
C GLY A 365 -19.63 -11.58 -5.66
N PRO A 366 -20.65 -12.35 -6.07
CA PRO A 366 -20.84 -12.70 -7.49
C PRO A 366 -21.20 -11.49 -8.35
N SER A 367 -21.79 -10.44 -7.79
CA SER A 367 -22.09 -9.18 -8.49
C SER A 367 -20.96 -8.15 -8.40
N ALA A 368 -20.00 -8.33 -7.47
CA ALA A 368 -18.92 -7.39 -7.24
C ALA A 368 -17.82 -7.53 -8.29
N ARG A 369 -17.19 -6.42 -8.70
CA ARG A 369 -16.05 -6.46 -9.62
C ARG A 369 -14.78 -6.87 -8.88
N ALA A 370 -14.11 -7.91 -9.36
CA ALA A 370 -12.79 -8.30 -8.87
C ALA A 370 -11.70 -7.32 -9.33
N ASP A 371 -10.65 -7.20 -8.52
CA ASP A 371 -9.37 -6.64 -8.95
C ASP A 371 -8.76 -7.48 -10.09
N GLY A 372 -7.81 -6.91 -10.83
CA GLY A 372 -7.04 -7.64 -11.86
C GLY A 372 -6.51 -8.99 -11.35
N GLY A 373 -5.91 -9.04 -10.17
CA GLY A 373 -5.38 -10.28 -9.56
C GLY A 373 -6.43 -11.25 -9.01
N GLY A 374 -7.73 -10.91 -9.08
CA GLY A 374 -8.84 -11.77 -8.66
C GLY A 374 -9.71 -12.26 -9.82
N GLN A 375 -9.44 -11.85 -11.07
CA GLN A 375 -10.34 -12.17 -12.19
C GLN A 375 -10.36 -13.66 -12.54
N ALA A 376 -9.19 -14.32 -12.53
CA ALA A 376 -9.08 -15.72 -12.93
C ALA A 376 -9.76 -16.65 -11.91
N GLU A 377 -9.45 -16.52 -10.62
CA GLU A 377 -10.11 -17.30 -9.56
C GLU A 377 -11.62 -17.02 -9.48
N ARG A 378 -12.06 -15.79 -9.73
CA ARG A 378 -13.48 -15.46 -9.80
C ARG A 378 -14.16 -16.27 -10.89
N ALA A 379 -13.55 -16.38 -12.06
CA ALA A 379 -14.08 -17.17 -13.17
C ALA A 379 -14.17 -18.66 -12.79
N LEU A 380 -13.14 -19.21 -12.14
CA LEU A 380 -13.14 -20.59 -11.65
C LEU A 380 -14.27 -20.86 -10.64
N LEU A 381 -14.48 -19.94 -9.70
CA LEU A 381 -15.53 -20.05 -8.68
C LEU A 381 -16.94 -19.91 -9.27
N LEU A 382 -17.15 -19.02 -10.25
CA LEU A 382 -18.44 -18.85 -10.92
C LEU A 382 -18.83 -20.07 -11.76
N ILE A 383 -17.85 -20.77 -12.36
CA ILE A 383 -18.08 -21.99 -13.13
C ILE A 383 -18.18 -23.22 -12.21
N GLY A 384 -17.68 -23.13 -10.98
CA GLY A 384 -17.69 -24.25 -10.02
C GLY A 384 -16.67 -25.34 -10.36
N SER A 385 -15.55 -24.99 -10.99
CA SER A 385 -14.55 -25.95 -11.47
C SER A 385 -13.52 -26.38 -10.42
N VAL A 386 -13.50 -25.73 -9.25
CA VAL A 386 -12.54 -25.97 -8.18
C VAL A 386 -13.01 -27.11 -7.28
N ASN A 387 -12.30 -28.23 -7.30
CA ASN A 387 -12.62 -29.40 -6.48
C ASN A 387 -12.38 -29.13 -4.99
N GLY A 388 -13.19 -29.75 -4.13
CA GLY A 388 -13.07 -29.65 -2.67
C GLY A 388 -13.73 -28.41 -2.06
N LEU A 389 -14.39 -27.56 -2.85
CA LEU A 389 -15.21 -26.46 -2.35
C LEU A 389 -16.66 -26.90 -2.16
N GLU A 390 -17.13 -26.88 -0.91
CA GLU A 390 -18.53 -27.12 -0.58
C GLU A 390 -19.19 -25.82 -0.12
N ARG A 391 -20.35 -25.49 -0.69
CA ARG A 391 -21.08 -24.27 -0.32
C ARG A 391 -21.57 -24.40 1.13
N ALA A 392 -21.07 -23.52 2.00
CA ALA A 392 -21.41 -23.52 3.42
C ALA A 392 -22.44 -22.43 3.76
N TRP A 393 -22.40 -21.30 3.05
CA TRP A 393 -23.34 -20.20 3.27
C TRP A 393 -23.48 -19.34 2.00
N SER A 394 -24.64 -18.72 1.81
CA SER A 394 -24.83 -17.69 0.80
C SER A 394 -26.02 -16.79 1.12
N ASP A 395 -25.95 -15.55 0.65
CA ASP A 395 -27.09 -14.63 0.56
C ASP A 395 -27.17 -14.00 -0.84
N ASP A 396 -27.96 -12.93 -0.99
CA ASP A 396 -28.13 -12.21 -2.26
C ASP A 396 -26.85 -11.53 -2.78
N THR A 397 -25.81 -11.42 -1.93
CA THR A 397 -24.60 -10.63 -2.19
C THR A 397 -23.31 -11.44 -2.15
N TRP A 398 -23.27 -12.51 -1.37
CA TRP A 398 -22.08 -13.29 -1.07
C TRP A 398 -22.34 -14.79 -1.16
N THR A 399 -21.32 -15.54 -1.54
CA THR A 399 -21.27 -16.99 -1.42
C THR A 399 -19.97 -17.38 -0.72
N VAL A 400 -20.07 -18.28 0.25
CA VAL A 400 -18.96 -18.81 1.04
C VAL A 400 -18.90 -20.32 0.86
N TRP A 401 -17.73 -20.82 0.50
CA TRP A 401 -17.42 -22.24 0.41
C TRP A 401 -16.42 -22.62 1.49
N ARG A 402 -16.60 -23.79 2.10
CA ARG A 402 -15.55 -24.48 2.86
C ARG A 402 -14.64 -25.23 1.90
N TYR A 403 -13.34 -25.17 2.15
CA TYR A 403 -12.36 -25.96 1.41
C TYR A 403 -12.04 -27.23 2.19
N LEU A 404 -12.58 -28.37 1.76
CA LEU A 404 -12.46 -29.64 2.49
C LEU A 404 -11.07 -30.26 2.45
N ALA A 405 -10.27 -29.90 1.43
CA ALA A 405 -8.87 -30.28 1.34
C ALA A 405 -7.94 -29.25 2.00
N ALA A 406 -8.49 -28.40 2.89
CA ALA A 406 -7.69 -27.45 3.66
C ALA A 406 -6.70 -28.19 4.55
N GLU A 407 -5.43 -27.93 4.33
CA GLU A 407 -4.41 -28.24 5.32
C GLU A 407 -4.36 -27.08 6.34
N PRO A 408 -4.58 -27.33 7.63
CA PRO A 408 -4.63 -26.26 8.63
C PRO A 408 -3.35 -25.41 8.67
N ILE A 409 -3.45 -24.21 9.28
CA ILE A 409 -2.31 -23.30 9.45
C ILE A 409 -1.13 -23.97 10.17
N ALA A 410 -1.40 -24.94 11.05
CA ALA A 410 -0.43 -25.87 11.60
C ALA A 410 -0.99 -27.30 11.46
N GLY A 411 -0.26 -28.17 10.75
CA GLY A 411 -0.73 -29.52 10.42
C GLY A 411 -0.79 -30.50 11.60
N ALA A 412 -1.39 -31.66 11.37
CA ALA A 412 -1.39 -32.76 12.33
C ALA A 412 0.05 -33.15 12.72
N PRO A 413 0.31 -33.52 14.00
CA PRO A 413 -0.62 -33.81 15.08
C PRO A 413 -1.01 -32.57 15.93
N THR A 414 -0.81 -31.35 15.43
CA THR A 414 -1.21 -30.14 16.14
C THR A 414 -2.62 -29.69 15.78
N GLU A 415 -3.18 -28.82 16.62
CA GLU A 415 -4.48 -28.22 16.44
C GLU A 415 -4.37 -26.71 16.54
N VAL A 416 -4.95 -26.00 15.56
CA VAL A 416 -5.04 -24.54 15.57
C VAL A 416 -6.30 -24.15 16.35
N LEU A 417 -6.12 -23.65 17.56
CA LEU A 417 -7.23 -23.27 18.44
C LEU A 417 -7.82 -21.92 18.01
N ASP A 418 -6.97 -20.94 17.73
CA ASP A 418 -7.41 -19.59 17.40
C ASP A 418 -6.41 -18.84 16.53
N THR A 419 -6.93 -17.86 15.79
CA THR A 419 -6.17 -16.99 14.89
C THR A 419 -6.77 -15.60 14.85
N ASP A 420 -5.96 -14.60 15.13
CA ASP A 420 -6.35 -13.20 14.99
C ASP A 420 -5.31 -12.42 14.16
N ARG A 421 -5.42 -11.09 14.16
CA ARG A 421 -4.54 -10.19 13.40
C ARG A 421 -3.09 -10.17 13.90
N THR A 422 -2.80 -10.75 15.04
CA THR A 422 -1.55 -10.62 15.79
C THR A 422 -1.03 -11.93 16.36
N THR A 423 -1.90 -12.92 16.57
CA THR A 423 -1.54 -14.21 17.17
C THR A 423 -2.11 -15.42 16.42
N VAL A 424 -1.40 -16.54 16.53
CA VAL A 424 -1.88 -17.89 16.20
C VAL A 424 -1.67 -18.76 17.43
N THR A 425 -2.75 -19.37 17.92
CA THR A 425 -2.71 -20.28 19.08
C THR A 425 -2.76 -21.73 18.60
N VAL A 426 -1.73 -22.49 18.93
CA VAL A 426 -1.56 -23.89 18.51
C VAL A 426 -1.42 -24.79 19.73
N ARG A 427 -2.08 -25.95 19.71
CA ARG A 427 -1.96 -26.99 20.73
C ARG A 427 -1.27 -28.22 20.16
N SER A 428 -0.42 -28.85 20.98
CA SER A 428 0.08 -30.20 20.74
C SER A 428 0.04 -31.04 22.00
N ASP A 429 -0.27 -32.32 21.86
CA ASP A 429 -0.27 -33.28 22.97
C ASP A 429 1.08 -33.99 23.16
N ARG A 430 2.08 -33.66 22.33
CA ARG A 430 3.40 -34.28 22.37
C ARG A 430 4.48 -33.36 21.76
N PRO A 431 5.77 -33.63 22.02
CA PRO A 431 6.84 -33.00 21.25
C PRO A 431 6.66 -33.30 19.76
N VAL A 432 6.72 -32.24 18.95
CA VAL A 432 6.56 -32.32 17.49
C VAL A 432 7.10 -31.08 16.80
N GLU A 433 7.55 -31.25 15.57
CA GLU A 433 7.90 -30.17 14.65
C GLU A 433 6.87 -30.15 13.52
N VAL A 434 6.37 -28.97 13.19
CA VAL A 434 5.29 -28.77 12.22
C VAL A 434 5.54 -27.47 11.48
N GLU A 435 5.25 -27.48 10.18
CA GLU A 435 5.18 -26.25 9.40
C GLU A 435 4.05 -25.37 9.91
N LEU A 436 4.39 -24.12 10.22
CA LEU A 436 3.45 -23.07 10.52
C LEU A 436 3.30 -22.18 9.28
N LYS A 437 2.09 -22.11 8.72
CA LYS A 437 1.73 -21.28 7.56
C LYS A 437 1.62 -19.80 7.93
N VAL A 438 2.67 -19.30 8.57
CA VAL A 438 2.99 -17.93 8.96
C VAL A 438 4.37 -17.64 8.40
N ARG A 439 4.54 -16.50 7.75
CA ARG A 439 5.83 -16.13 7.17
C ARG A 439 6.84 -15.79 8.26
N TRP A 440 8.08 -16.21 8.04
CA TRP A 440 9.13 -15.92 8.98
C TRP A 440 9.31 -14.41 9.17
N SER A 441 9.45 -14.02 10.41
CA SER A 441 9.91 -12.69 10.79
C SER A 441 10.81 -12.82 12.01
N ARG A 442 11.91 -12.06 12.01
CA ARG A 442 12.78 -11.95 13.20
C ARG A 442 12.06 -11.40 14.43
N TRP A 443 10.89 -10.80 14.22
CA TRP A 443 10.04 -10.22 15.24
C TRP A 443 8.98 -11.17 15.76
N LEU A 444 8.88 -12.40 15.23
CA LEU A 444 8.00 -13.41 15.82
C LEU A 444 8.40 -13.67 17.27
N SER A 445 7.41 -14.00 18.09
CA SER A 445 7.64 -14.43 19.47
C SER A 445 6.72 -15.58 19.81
N VAL A 446 7.18 -16.48 20.68
CA VAL A 446 6.38 -17.62 21.13
C VAL A 446 6.29 -17.62 22.65
N GLU A 447 5.08 -17.81 23.14
CA GLU A 447 4.80 -18.13 24.55
C GLU A 447 4.31 -19.58 24.63
N GLY A 448 4.71 -20.32 25.66
CA GLY A 448 4.36 -21.74 25.84
C GLY A 448 5.53 -22.71 25.58
N PRO A 449 5.28 -24.04 25.56
CA PRO A 449 6.32 -25.07 25.45
C PRO A 449 6.79 -25.28 24.00
N ALA A 450 6.93 -24.19 23.23
CA ALA A 450 7.33 -24.24 21.83
C ALA A 450 8.34 -23.13 21.48
N CYS A 451 9.04 -23.32 20.36
CA CYS A 451 9.87 -22.31 19.73
C CYS A 451 9.62 -22.27 18.22
N VAL A 452 9.93 -21.16 17.58
CA VAL A 452 9.90 -21.01 16.12
C VAL A 452 11.30 -20.93 15.56
N GLU A 453 11.50 -21.54 14.39
CA GLU A 453 12.72 -21.42 13.59
C GLU A 453 12.38 -21.03 12.15
N ARG A 454 13.35 -20.45 11.45
CA ARG A 454 13.19 -20.06 10.04
C ARG A 454 13.24 -21.28 9.13
N ASP A 455 12.21 -21.46 8.31
CA ASP A 455 12.19 -22.48 7.25
C ASP A 455 11.98 -21.83 5.88
N GLY A 456 13.09 -21.50 5.21
CA GLY A 456 13.06 -20.72 3.97
C GLY A 456 12.41 -19.33 4.15
N ALA A 457 11.21 -19.16 3.57
CA ALA A 457 10.36 -17.98 3.74
C ALA A 457 9.23 -18.17 4.78
N GLY A 458 8.97 -19.41 5.18
CA GLY A 458 7.98 -19.81 6.18
C GLY A 458 8.58 -20.02 7.56
N THR A 459 7.74 -20.48 8.49
CA THR A 459 8.10 -20.67 9.89
C THR A 459 7.90 -22.13 10.25
N ARG A 460 8.85 -22.74 10.95
CA ARG A 460 8.63 -24.04 11.60
C ARG A 460 8.36 -23.82 13.08
N LEU A 461 7.34 -24.48 13.60
CA LEU A 461 6.98 -24.47 15.01
C LEU A 461 7.37 -25.81 15.64
N ARG A 462 8.15 -25.74 16.72
CA ARG A 462 8.65 -26.90 17.44
C ARG A 462 8.13 -26.90 18.87
N PHE A 463 7.29 -27.88 19.19
CA PHE A 463 6.89 -28.18 20.57
C PHE A 463 7.95 -29.04 21.25
N SER A 464 8.40 -28.62 22.43
CA SER A 464 9.31 -29.39 23.29
C SER A 464 8.57 -30.33 24.26
N ALA A 465 7.29 -30.05 24.52
CA ALA A 465 6.40 -30.84 25.36
C ALA A 465 4.94 -30.62 24.94
N ALA A 466 4.03 -31.41 25.51
CA ALA A 466 2.60 -31.18 25.39
C ALA A 466 2.21 -29.81 25.97
N GLY A 467 1.29 -29.11 25.31
CA GLY A 467 0.72 -27.85 25.78
C GLY A 467 0.25 -26.94 24.65
N THR A 468 -0.10 -25.71 25.02
CA THR A 468 -0.55 -24.66 24.10
C THR A 468 0.56 -23.64 23.94
N ALA A 469 0.83 -23.27 22.68
CA ALA A 469 1.75 -22.19 22.33
C ALA A 469 1.00 -21.06 21.62
N VAL A 470 1.36 -19.83 21.95
CA VAL A 470 0.86 -18.62 21.29
C VAL A 470 2.00 -18.01 20.48
N VAL A 471 1.86 -18.02 19.16
CA VAL A 471 2.79 -17.38 18.24
C VAL A 471 2.29 -15.97 17.95
N GLY A 472 3.03 -14.97 18.42
CA GLY A 472 2.74 -13.55 18.20
C GLY A 472 3.94 -12.80 17.63
N SER A 473 4.05 -11.50 17.91
CA SER A 473 5.23 -10.73 17.54
C SER A 473 5.53 -9.57 18.51
N SER A 474 6.80 -9.23 18.67
CA SER A 474 7.25 -8.14 19.53
C SER A 474 8.52 -7.46 19.01
N LEU A 475 8.65 -6.15 19.28
CA LEU A 475 9.84 -5.36 18.96
C LEU A 475 10.97 -5.62 19.97
N SER A 476 11.45 -6.87 20.06
CA SER A 476 12.56 -7.25 20.94
C SER A 476 13.87 -7.42 20.17
N LEU A 477 14.97 -6.91 20.73
CA LEU A 477 16.32 -7.17 20.21
C LEU A 477 16.76 -8.62 20.45
N ARG A 478 16.22 -9.26 21.51
CA ARG A 478 16.46 -10.67 21.81
C ARG A 478 15.19 -11.45 21.47
N PRO A 479 15.24 -12.36 20.47
CA PRO A 479 14.07 -13.13 20.10
C PRO A 479 13.56 -13.96 21.28
N ILE A 480 12.24 -13.99 21.49
CA ILE A 480 11.58 -14.76 22.54
C ILE A 480 10.98 -16.01 21.90
N GLY A 481 11.37 -17.19 22.37
CA GLY A 481 10.88 -18.45 21.81
C GLY A 481 11.41 -18.74 20.40
N HIS A 482 12.65 -18.38 20.11
CA HIS A 482 13.34 -18.81 18.88
C HIS A 482 14.27 -19.99 19.20
N CYS A 483 14.26 -20.95 18.29
CA CYS A 483 15.30 -21.95 18.10
C CYS A 483 15.89 -21.75 16.69
#